data_AF-A0A834ALY1-F1
#
_entry.id   AF-A0A834ALY1-F1
#
_cell.length_a   1.000
_cell.length_b   1.000
_cell.length_c   1.000
_cell.angle_alpha   90.00
_cell.angle_beta   90.00
_cell.angle_gamma   90.00
#
_symmetry.space_group_name_H-M   'P 1'
#
loop_
_entity.id
_entity.type
_entity.pdbx_description
1 polymer ?
#
loop_
_entity_poly.entity_id
_entity_poly.type
_entity_poly.pdbx_seq_one_letter_code
_entity_poly.pdbx_strand_id
1 'polypeptide(L)'
;MVKRMMLSLEGEDGLDEIYSFSESLRQLCVFKKIERSSIPWRCQLTIGSNLSIEILAYKSMVQEKIITSWTVVDARTLRKEDIQKETVYCLNDDDETEVPKEDTIQGFRYGSDIIPFSKVDQEQMKYRSEGKCFSVLGFCRSSQVHRKYFMGNQVLKVFAAKDDKAAAVALSSLIHALDELDMVAIVRYAYDRRAHPQVGVAFPHIKDTYECLVYVQLPFMEDLRLYMFSSLKNNKKYTPTEAQLSAVDALIDSMSLIKKEEEEDTIEDLFPTTKIPNPQFQRLFQCLLHRALHPQEHLPPIQQHVLNMLDPPTEVTAKCQIPLSKVKALFPLTEVIKKKNQLTAQDIFQDNHEEGSNPKKLKTEEGGGHFSLSSLAEVSITKVGSVSPAEDFRVLLRQKRASFEEASLQLINHIEQFLGTNETPYFMKSMDCIRAFREEAIQFSEYQCFNSFLKALREKVEKQLNHFWEIIIQDGITLITKDEVSESPVTAEEAKKFLAPIENQNEEDTAAVLEEGGDVDDLLDLI
;
A
#
# COMPACT_ATOMS: atom_id res chain seq x y z
N MET A 1 -21.13 20.17 -50.41
CA MET A 1 -20.45 19.40 -49.34
C MET A 1 -19.77 18.16 -49.90
N VAL A 2 -20.52 17.24 -50.53
CA VAL A 2 -19.99 15.98 -51.11
C VAL A 2 -18.81 16.17 -52.08
N LYS A 3 -18.90 17.11 -53.03
CA LYS A 3 -17.78 17.44 -53.95
C LYS A 3 -16.52 17.95 -53.24
N ARG A 4 -16.66 18.64 -52.11
CA ARG A 4 -15.54 19.18 -51.32
C ARG A 4 -14.88 18.08 -50.46
N MET A 5 -15.70 17.12 -50.02
CA MET A 5 -15.26 15.89 -49.38
C MET A 5 -14.46 15.03 -50.36
N MET A 6 -14.96 14.79 -51.57
CA MET A 6 -14.25 14.02 -52.60
C MET A 6 -12.90 14.63 -52.99
N LEU A 7 -12.81 15.96 -53.11
CA LEU A 7 -11.54 16.66 -53.38
C LEU A 7 -10.53 16.60 -52.21
N SER A 8 -10.99 16.33 -50.97
CA SER A 8 -10.11 16.15 -49.81
C SER A 8 -9.61 14.71 -49.67
N LEU A 9 -10.27 13.76 -50.37
CA LEU A 9 -9.95 12.33 -50.39
C LEU A 9 -8.95 11.96 -51.50
N GLU A 10 -8.61 12.88 -52.41
CA GLU A 10 -7.69 12.67 -53.54
C GLU A 10 -6.20 12.84 -53.16
N GLY A 11 -5.87 13.14 -51.89
CA GLY A 11 -4.49 13.10 -51.38
C GLY A 11 -4.09 11.69 -50.95
N GLU A 12 -2.78 11.38 -50.94
CA GLU A 12 -2.25 10.05 -50.55
C GLU A 12 -2.72 9.59 -49.15
N ASP A 13 -3.04 10.52 -48.25
CA ASP A 13 -3.56 10.24 -46.90
C ASP A 13 -5.11 10.33 -46.78
N GLY A 14 -5.83 10.58 -47.88
CA GLY A 14 -7.25 10.93 -47.84
C GLY A 14 -8.17 9.83 -47.31
N LEU A 15 -7.86 8.56 -47.62
CA LEU A 15 -8.63 7.40 -47.13
C LEU A 15 -8.32 7.08 -45.67
N ASP A 16 -7.10 7.36 -45.21
CA ASP A 16 -6.65 7.21 -43.82
C ASP A 16 -7.26 8.25 -42.88
N GLU A 17 -7.98 9.25 -43.40
CA GLU A 17 -8.70 10.27 -42.62
C GLU A 17 -10.20 9.93 -42.41
N ILE A 18 -10.69 8.79 -42.92
CA ILE A 18 -12.09 8.37 -42.77
C ILE A 18 -12.22 7.41 -41.57
N TYR A 19 -13.01 7.82 -40.56
CA TYR A 19 -13.25 7.03 -39.36
C TYR A 19 -14.70 7.09 -38.92
N SER A 20 -15.15 6.04 -38.22
CA SER A 20 -16.39 6.07 -37.46
C SER A 20 -16.26 6.97 -36.23
N PHE A 21 -17.37 7.52 -35.72
CA PHE A 21 -17.36 8.29 -34.47
C PHE A 21 -16.75 7.51 -33.28
N SER A 22 -16.98 6.19 -33.24
CA SER A 22 -16.40 5.29 -32.25
C SER A 22 -14.87 5.22 -32.34
N GLU A 23 -14.31 5.10 -33.54
CA GLU A 23 -12.86 5.10 -33.75
C GLU A 23 -12.26 6.48 -33.51
N SER A 24 -12.98 7.53 -33.91
CA SER A 24 -12.53 8.90 -33.71
C SER A 24 -12.31 9.25 -32.25
N LEU A 25 -13.19 8.78 -31.36
CA LEU A 25 -13.04 8.96 -29.92
C LEU A 25 -11.80 8.26 -29.37
N ARG A 26 -11.45 7.08 -29.90
CA ARG A 26 -10.25 6.31 -29.49
C ARG A 26 -8.97 6.89 -30.04
N GLN A 27 -9.03 7.52 -31.22
CA GLN A 27 -7.87 8.03 -31.96
C GLN A 27 -7.85 9.55 -32.03
N LEU A 28 -8.33 10.26 -30.99
CA LEU A 28 -8.41 11.74 -30.97
C LEU A 28 -7.08 12.45 -31.26
N CYS A 29 -5.94 11.80 -30.96
CA CYS A 29 -4.60 12.28 -31.31
C CYS A 29 -4.39 12.40 -32.84
N VAL A 30 -5.06 11.58 -33.63
CA VAL A 30 -5.03 11.60 -35.11
C VAL A 30 -5.88 12.75 -35.67
N PHE A 31 -7.02 13.08 -35.06
CA PHE A 31 -7.92 14.13 -35.55
C PHE A 31 -7.42 15.54 -35.25
N LYS A 32 -6.64 15.71 -34.19
CA LYS A 32 -6.18 17.03 -33.77
C LYS A 32 -4.90 17.38 -34.55
N LYS A 33 -5.07 17.85 -35.80
CA LYS A 33 -4.01 18.46 -36.66
C LYS A 33 -3.24 19.62 -36.00
N ILE A 34 -3.61 20.02 -34.77
CA ILE A 34 -2.82 20.90 -33.89
C ILE A 34 -1.81 20.04 -33.13
N GLU A 35 -1.01 19.25 -33.85
CA GLU A 35 0.13 18.59 -33.24
C GLU A 35 1.18 19.67 -32.99
N ARG A 36 1.56 19.87 -31.73
CA ARG A 36 2.61 20.82 -31.39
C ARG A 36 3.90 20.29 -32.00
N SER A 37 4.39 20.93 -33.05
CA SER A 37 5.67 20.56 -33.64
C SER A 37 6.75 20.65 -32.57
N SER A 38 7.45 19.53 -32.37
CA SER A 38 8.51 19.47 -31.37
C SER A 38 9.60 20.47 -31.71
N ILE A 39 10.04 21.24 -30.72
CA ILE A 39 11.12 22.22 -30.89
C ILE A 39 12.43 21.45 -31.11
N PRO A 40 13.17 21.73 -32.20
CA PRO A 40 14.42 21.03 -32.47
C PRO A 40 15.51 21.44 -31.50
N TRP A 41 16.27 20.47 -31.02
CA TRP A 41 17.54 20.68 -30.33
C TRP A 41 18.70 20.55 -31.30
N ARG A 42 19.40 21.67 -31.57
CA ARG A 42 20.54 21.72 -32.50
C ARG A 42 21.85 21.33 -31.82
N CYS A 43 22.48 20.27 -32.28
CA CYS A 43 23.78 19.80 -31.78
C CYS A 43 24.68 19.32 -32.93
N GLN A 44 25.93 19.02 -32.61
CA GLN A 44 26.83 18.29 -33.50
C GLN A 44 27.02 16.87 -32.97
N LEU A 45 26.85 15.89 -33.84
CA LEU A 45 27.21 14.49 -33.63
C LEU A 45 28.71 14.37 -33.92
N THR A 46 29.50 14.01 -32.92
CA THR A 46 30.96 13.85 -33.06
C THR A 46 31.35 12.38 -32.99
N ILE A 47 32.20 11.95 -33.94
CA ILE A 47 32.77 10.60 -34.00
C ILE A 47 34.29 10.75 -34.00
N GLY A 48 34.93 10.37 -32.90
CA GLY A 48 36.33 10.70 -32.65
C GLY A 48 36.57 12.21 -32.69
N SER A 49 37.77 12.62 -33.10
CA SER A 49 38.16 14.05 -33.11
C SER A 49 37.95 14.75 -34.45
N ASN A 50 37.73 13.99 -35.53
CA ASN A 50 37.84 14.51 -36.90
C ASN A 50 36.50 14.57 -37.65
N LEU A 51 35.50 13.80 -37.22
CA LEU A 51 34.20 13.75 -37.87
C LEU A 51 33.14 14.41 -37.01
N SER A 52 32.52 15.45 -37.56
CA SER A 52 31.42 16.19 -36.93
C SER A 52 30.29 16.36 -37.93
N ILE A 53 29.08 15.95 -37.54
CA ILE A 53 27.86 16.00 -38.37
C ILE A 53 26.86 16.91 -37.67
N GLU A 54 26.29 17.89 -38.38
CA GLU A 54 25.25 18.75 -37.81
C GLU A 54 23.91 18.01 -37.71
N ILE A 55 23.34 17.99 -36.50
CA ILE A 55 22.13 17.22 -36.20
C ILE A 55 21.04 18.07 -35.51
N LEU A 56 19.80 17.62 -35.69
CA LEU A 56 18.60 18.10 -35.02
C LEU A 56 17.95 16.93 -34.29
N ALA A 57 17.85 17.02 -32.96
CA ALA A 57 17.09 16.05 -32.19
C ALA A 57 15.70 16.58 -31.84
N TYR A 58 14.69 15.72 -31.94
CA TYR A 58 13.32 15.98 -31.52
C TYR A 58 12.92 14.98 -30.45
N LYS A 59 12.14 15.42 -29.46
CA LYS A 59 11.56 14.52 -28.48
C LYS A 59 10.40 13.77 -29.13
N SER A 60 10.55 12.46 -29.34
CA SER A 60 9.52 11.63 -29.96
C SER A 60 8.56 11.02 -28.94
N MET A 61 9.05 10.74 -27.72
CA MET A 61 8.22 10.28 -26.61
C MET A 61 8.59 11.09 -25.38
N VAL A 62 7.57 11.62 -24.70
CA VAL A 62 7.69 12.30 -23.41
C VAL A 62 6.42 11.99 -22.65
N GLN A 63 6.54 11.78 -21.34
CA GLN A 63 5.35 11.67 -20.49
C GLN A 63 4.57 12.99 -20.50
N GLU A 64 3.35 12.97 -21.02
CA GLU A 64 2.44 14.11 -20.94
C GLU A 64 2.04 14.37 -19.49
N LYS A 65 2.12 15.62 -19.08
CA LYS A 65 1.75 16.06 -17.73
C LYS A 65 0.77 17.21 -17.81
N ILE A 66 -0.10 17.29 -16.80
CA ILE A 66 -1.02 18.42 -16.64
C ILE A 66 -0.17 19.67 -16.36
N ILE A 67 -0.30 20.69 -17.20
CA ILE A 67 0.50 21.93 -17.12
C ILE A 67 0.05 22.80 -15.94
N THR A 68 -1.25 22.78 -15.62
CA THR A 68 -1.85 23.54 -14.53
C THR A 68 -1.67 22.82 -13.20
N SER A 69 -1.15 23.54 -12.20
CA SER A 69 -1.17 23.07 -10.81
C SER A 69 -2.48 23.48 -10.12
N TRP A 70 -2.89 22.72 -9.11
CA TRP A 70 -4.02 23.08 -8.27
C TRP A 70 -3.59 24.14 -7.25
N THR A 71 -4.18 25.32 -7.34
CA THR A 71 -3.96 26.40 -6.36
C THR A 71 -4.73 26.08 -5.08
N VAL A 72 -4.03 26.13 -3.95
CA VAL A 72 -4.65 26.02 -2.62
C VAL A 72 -5.36 27.33 -2.30
N VAL A 73 -6.63 27.24 -1.91
CA VAL A 73 -7.50 28.37 -1.56
C VAL A 73 -8.25 28.06 -0.27
N ASP A 74 -8.66 29.10 0.46
CA ASP A 74 -9.49 28.90 1.65
C ASP A 74 -10.89 28.42 1.26
N ALA A 75 -11.46 27.52 2.06
CA ALA A 75 -12.77 26.93 1.77
C ALA A 75 -13.92 27.94 1.94
N ARG A 76 -13.76 28.97 2.79
CA ARG A 76 -14.82 29.95 3.05
C ARG A 76 -14.75 31.10 2.05
N THR A 77 -13.57 31.62 1.79
CA THR A 77 -13.39 32.80 0.93
C THR A 77 -13.07 32.45 -0.53
N LEU A 78 -12.62 31.21 -0.82
CA LEU A 78 -12.15 30.75 -2.13
C LEU A 78 -11.03 31.60 -2.73
N ARG A 79 -10.31 32.33 -1.87
CA ARG A 79 -9.24 33.24 -2.21
C ARG A 79 -7.90 32.64 -1.82
N LYS A 80 -6.88 32.96 -2.63
CA LYS A 80 -5.50 32.54 -2.35
C LYS A 80 -4.85 33.48 -1.35
N GLU A 81 -5.26 34.75 -1.35
CA GLU A 81 -4.67 35.82 -0.54
C GLU A 81 -4.84 35.58 0.96
N ASP A 82 -5.89 34.87 1.35
CA ASP A 82 -6.18 34.53 2.75
C ASP A 82 -5.33 33.37 3.28
N ILE A 83 -4.57 32.70 2.40
CA ILE A 83 -3.63 31.66 2.76
C ILE A 83 -2.21 32.20 2.64
N GLN A 84 -1.52 32.26 3.77
CA GLN A 84 -0.09 32.51 3.83
C GLN A 84 0.62 31.26 4.31
N LYS A 85 1.60 30.80 3.53
CA LYS A 85 2.43 29.66 3.91
C LYS A 85 3.67 30.17 4.63
N GLU A 86 3.72 29.93 5.92
CA GLU A 86 4.90 30.17 6.75
C GLU A 86 5.61 28.85 7.02
N THR A 87 6.94 28.86 6.97
CA THR A 87 7.78 27.71 7.29
C THR A 87 8.70 28.12 8.44
N VAL A 88 8.49 27.53 9.60
CA VAL A 88 9.36 27.69 10.79
C VAL A 88 10.35 26.52 10.83
N TYR A 89 11.59 26.80 11.24
CA TYR A 89 12.62 25.79 11.44
C TYR A 89 12.84 25.64 12.94
N CYS A 90 12.72 24.43 13.46
CA CYS A 90 13.01 24.12 14.85
C CYS A 90 14.20 23.16 14.91
N LEU A 91 15.00 23.26 15.98
CA LEU A 91 15.97 22.23 16.30
C LEU A 91 15.23 20.92 16.61
N ASN A 92 15.83 19.81 16.21
CA ASN A 92 15.34 18.49 16.58
C ASN A 92 15.88 18.12 17.99
N ASP A 93 15.66 18.99 18.97
CA ASP A 93 15.88 18.75 20.39
C ASP A 93 14.53 18.58 21.11
N ASP A 94 14.56 18.14 22.37
CA ASP A 94 13.33 17.91 23.15
C ASP A 94 12.53 19.22 23.39
N ASP A 95 13.19 20.37 23.25
CA ASP A 95 12.62 21.70 23.47
C ASP A 95 12.10 22.37 22.18
N GLU A 96 12.29 21.76 21.01
CA GLU A 96 11.92 22.24 19.67
C GLU A 96 12.26 23.72 19.41
N THR A 97 13.49 24.13 19.75
CA THR A 97 13.88 25.55 19.73
C THR A 97 13.81 26.15 18.32
N GLU A 98 13.09 27.26 18.14
CA GLU A 98 12.99 27.96 16.84
C GLU A 98 14.33 28.57 16.41
N VAL A 99 14.70 28.36 15.14
CA VAL A 99 15.95 28.84 14.53
C VAL A 99 15.63 29.70 13.29
N PRO A 100 16.27 30.88 13.15
CA PRO A 100 16.10 31.70 11.96
C PRO A 100 16.69 31.02 10.73
N LYS A 101 16.09 31.27 9.57
CA LYS A 101 16.47 30.62 8.30
C LYS A 101 17.90 30.93 7.89
N GLU A 102 18.41 32.12 8.24
CA GLU A 102 19.76 32.59 7.93
C GLU A 102 20.84 31.76 8.63
N ASP A 103 20.51 31.19 9.80
CA ASP A 103 21.43 30.38 10.60
C ASP A 103 21.40 28.89 10.20
N THR A 104 20.68 28.54 9.13
CA THR A 104 20.65 27.18 8.59
C THR A 104 21.69 26.98 7.48
N ILE A 105 22.42 25.86 7.55
CA ILE A 105 23.32 25.42 6.48
C ILE A 105 22.85 24.07 5.92
N GLN A 106 23.01 23.89 4.61
CA GLN A 106 22.67 22.62 3.97
C GLN A 106 23.70 21.56 4.36
N GLY A 107 23.26 20.49 5.03
CA GLY A 107 24.08 19.34 5.35
C GLY A 107 23.87 18.19 4.36
N PHE A 108 24.92 17.49 3.99
CA PHE A 108 24.86 16.22 3.27
C PHE A 108 25.27 15.09 4.19
N ARG A 109 24.50 14.00 4.20
CA ARG A 109 24.86 12.80 4.96
C ARG A 109 25.95 12.05 4.22
N TYR A 110 27.07 11.80 4.89
CA TYR A 110 28.16 10.97 4.40
C TYR A 110 28.40 9.85 5.42
N GLY A 111 27.76 8.70 5.18
CA GLY A 111 27.67 7.63 6.17
C GLY A 111 26.84 8.09 7.38
N SER A 112 27.45 8.00 8.57
CA SER A 112 26.85 8.45 9.83
C SER A 112 26.96 9.96 10.05
N ASP A 113 27.92 10.62 9.39
CA ASP A 113 28.24 12.02 9.62
C ASP A 113 27.38 12.95 8.75
N ILE A 114 27.10 14.14 9.28
CA ILE A 114 26.45 15.23 8.53
C ILE A 114 27.52 16.26 8.22
N ILE A 115 27.89 16.37 6.95
CA ILE A 115 28.89 17.33 6.48
C ILE A 115 28.16 18.61 6.08
N PRO A 116 28.38 19.74 6.79
CA PRO A 116 27.81 21.02 6.40
C PRO A 116 28.49 21.51 5.11
N PHE A 117 27.69 21.95 4.15
CA PHE A 117 28.19 22.36 2.84
C PHE A 117 27.48 23.63 2.38
N SER A 118 28.24 24.72 2.23
CA SER A 118 27.67 25.99 1.84
C SER A 118 27.22 25.97 0.37
N LYS A 119 26.24 26.81 0.01
CA LYS A 119 25.80 26.93 -1.40
C LYS A 119 26.92 27.40 -2.33
N VAL A 120 27.87 28.19 -1.81
CA VAL A 120 29.02 28.71 -2.56
C VAL A 120 29.98 27.57 -2.89
N ASP A 121 30.33 26.75 -1.89
CA ASP A 121 31.17 25.57 -2.08
C ASP A 121 30.51 24.58 -3.04
N GLN A 122 29.19 24.41 -2.90
CA GLN A 122 28.42 23.55 -3.80
C GLN A 122 28.49 24.01 -5.25
N GLU A 123 28.36 25.30 -5.53
CA GLU A 123 28.40 25.81 -6.90
C GLU A 123 29.81 25.79 -7.51
N GLN A 124 30.85 25.86 -6.68
CA GLN A 124 32.24 25.76 -7.12
C GLN A 124 32.67 24.30 -7.36
N MET A 125 32.27 23.38 -6.49
CA MET A 125 32.66 21.96 -6.55
C MET A 125 31.77 21.10 -7.44
N LYS A 126 30.60 21.60 -7.87
CA LYS A 126 29.74 20.90 -8.83
C LYS A 126 30.50 20.61 -10.13
N TYR A 127 30.32 19.39 -10.64
CA TYR A 127 30.80 19.02 -11.96
C TYR A 127 30.19 19.95 -13.03
N ARG A 128 31.04 20.57 -13.85
CA ARG A 128 30.62 21.45 -14.95
C ARG A 128 30.72 20.69 -16.26
N SER A 129 29.60 20.56 -16.96
CA SER A 129 29.58 20.03 -18.32
C SER A 129 30.29 21.00 -19.27
N GLU A 130 31.07 20.45 -20.22
CA GLU A 130 31.73 21.19 -21.30
C GLU A 130 30.71 21.91 -22.21
N GLY A 131 29.45 21.48 -22.16
CA GLY A 131 28.33 22.12 -22.82
C GLY A 131 27.40 21.12 -23.49
N LYS A 132 26.68 21.60 -24.50
CA LYS A 132 25.84 20.72 -25.32
C LYS A 132 26.75 19.75 -26.08
N CYS A 133 26.48 18.46 -26.01
CA CYS A 133 27.25 17.46 -26.75
C CYS A 133 26.40 16.25 -27.13
N PHE A 134 26.73 15.66 -28.28
CA PHE A 134 26.23 14.36 -28.72
C PHE A 134 27.42 13.63 -29.35
N SER A 135 28.17 12.89 -28.52
CA SER A 135 29.48 12.34 -28.90
C SER A 135 29.49 10.83 -28.82
N VAL A 136 29.90 10.15 -29.89
CA VAL A 136 30.00 8.70 -29.93
C VAL A 136 31.20 8.24 -29.12
N LEU A 137 30.94 7.46 -28.08
CA LEU A 137 31.95 6.82 -27.24
C LEU A 137 32.47 5.52 -27.88
N GLY A 138 31.60 4.79 -28.57
CA GLY A 138 31.95 3.55 -29.24
C GLY A 138 30.76 2.89 -29.90
N PHE A 139 30.99 1.73 -30.51
CA PHE A 139 29.96 0.93 -31.17
C PHE A 139 29.95 -0.48 -30.59
N CYS A 140 28.76 -1.08 -30.49
CA CYS A 140 28.59 -2.45 -30.05
C CYS A 140 27.46 -3.14 -30.82
N ARG A 141 27.35 -4.47 -30.72
CA ARG A 141 26.26 -5.21 -31.37
C ARG A 141 24.93 -4.86 -30.71
N SER A 142 23.85 -4.79 -31.50
CA SER A 142 22.50 -4.53 -31.00
C SER A 142 22.10 -5.50 -29.87
N SER A 143 22.47 -6.77 -30.00
CA SER A 143 22.23 -7.85 -29.03
C SER A 143 22.83 -7.62 -27.63
N GLN A 144 23.86 -6.78 -27.51
CA GLN A 144 24.45 -6.44 -26.21
C GLN A 144 23.62 -5.42 -25.43
N VAL A 145 22.75 -4.67 -26.11
CA VAL A 145 21.92 -3.63 -25.50
C VAL A 145 20.51 -4.18 -25.29
N HIS A 146 20.20 -4.53 -24.04
CA HIS A 146 18.87 -5.03 -23.70
C HIS A 146 17.90 -3.89 -23.35
N ARG A 147 16.68 -3.96 -23.91
CA ARG A 147 15.59 -3.01 -23.63
C ARG A 147 15.27 -2.84 -22.14
N LYS A 148 15.49 -3.86 -21.31
CA LYS A 148 15.32 -3.79 -19.85
C LYS A 148 16.26 -2.79 -19.16
N TYR A 149 17.34 -2.39 -19.83
CA TYR A 149 18.28 -1.37 -19.36
C TYR A 149 17.98 0.00 -19.96
N PHE A 150 16.85 0.21 -20.63
CA PHE A 150 16.50 1.56 -21.06
C PHE A 150 16.07 2.40 -19.85
N MET A 151 16.63 3.60 -19.79
CA MET A 151 16.41 4.59 -18.73
C MET A 151 15.93 5.91 -19.36
N GLY A 152 15.66 6.88 -18.50
CA GLY A 152 15.23 8.22 -18.89
C GLY A 152 13.72 8.33 -19.06
N ASN A 153 13.26 9.56 -19.25
CA ASN A 153 11.84 9.94 -19.36
C ASN A 153 11.45 10.43 -20.75
N GLN A 154 12.38 10.32 -21.71
CA GLN A 154 12.20 10.81 -23.07
C GLN A 154 12.95 9.93 -24.07
N VAL A 155 12.42 9.86 -25.28
CA VAL A 155 13.09 9.26 -26.44
C VAL A 155 13.38 10.36 -27.44
N LEU A 156 14.62 10.42 -27.94
CA LEU A 156 15.04 11.42 -28.93
C LEU A 156 15.15 10.78 -30.31
N LYS A 157 14.57 11.41 -31.32
CA LYS A 157 14.85 11.11 -32.73
C LYS A 157 15.82 12.14 -33.28
N VAL A 158 16.95 11.68 -33.79
CA VAL A 158 18.05 12.48 -34.28
C VAL A 158 18.08 12.42 -35.80
N PHE A 159 17.97 13.58 -36.42
CA PHE A 159 18.01 13.79 -37.86
C PHE A 159 19.19 14.70 -38.22
N ALA A 160 19.53 14.76 -39.50
CA ALA A 160 20.47 15.76 -39.98
C ALA A 160 19.87 17.17 -39.92
N ALA A 161 20.72 18.20 -39.91
CA ALA A 161 20.29 19.58 -40.05
C ALA A 161 19.54 19.80 -41.37
N LYS A 162 18.36 20.44 -41.32
CA LYS A 162 17.44 20.59 -42.47
C LYS A 162 18.09 21.19 -43.72
N ASP A 163 19.04 22.10 -43.55
CA ASP A 163 19.67 22.85 -44.63
C ASP A 163 21.03 22.27 -45.06
N ASP A 164 21.50 21.20 -44.41
CA ASP A 164 22.80 20.60 -44.66
C ASP A 164 22.68 19.22 -45.34
N LYS A 165 22.81 19.22 -46.67
CA LYS A 165 22.80 17.98 -47.47
C LYS A 165 24.00 17.09 -47.20
N ALA A 166 25.17 17.66 -46.87
CA ALA A 166 26.35 16.87 -46.57
C ALA A 166 26.19 16.11 -45.25
N ALA A 167 25.63 16.79 -44.22
CA ALA A 167 25.27 16.14 -42.97
C ALA A 167 24.19 15.06 -43.16
N ALA A 168 23.21 15.29 -44.03
CA ALA A 168 22.19 14.30 -44.35
C ALA A 168 22.78 13.02 -44.95
N VAL A 169 23.65 13.14 -45.96
CA VAL A 169 24.33 11.99 -46.57
C VAL A 169 25.24 11.28 -45.56
N ALA A 170 25.98 12.02 -44.75
CA ALA A 170 26.87 11.45 -43.74
C ALA A 170 26.10 10.67 -42.65
N LEU A 171 24.98 11.23 -42.16
CA LEU A 171 24.14 10.59 -41.16
C LEU A 171 23.42 9.36 -41.75
N SER A 172 22.90 9.48 -42.97
CA SER A 172 22.29 8.37 -43.73
C SER A 172 23.26 7.20 -43.88
N SER A 173 24.48 7.48 -44.31
CA SER A 173 25.53 6.47 -44.47
C SER A 173 25.84 5.77 -43.14
N LEU A 174 25.85 6.51 -42.03
CA LEU A 174 26.04 5.94 -40.69
C LEU A 174 24.85 5.07 -40.26
N ILE A 175 23.61 5.51 -40.50
CA ILE A 175 22.39 4.76 -40.15
C ILE A 175 22.36 3.43 -40.90
N HIS A 176 22.57 3.44 -42.22
CA HIS A 176 22.63 2.22 -43.03
C HIS A 176 23.76 1.29 -42.59
N ALA A 177 24.95 1.83 -42.31
CA ALA A 177 26.06 1.01 -41.84
C ALA A 177 25.77 0.34 -40.47
N LEU A 178 25.06 1.03 -39.56
CA LEU A 178 24.65 0.44 -38.29
C LEU A 178 23.60 -0.66 -38.48
N ASP A 179 22.66 -0.45 -39.41
CA ASP A 179 21.59 -1.41 -39.70
C ASP A 179 22.13 -2.68 -40.37
N GLU A 180 22.94 -2.53 -41.43
CA GLU A 180 23.55 -3.65 -42.16
C GLU A 180 24.48 -4.50 -41.29
N LEU A 181 25.17 -3.89 -40.33
CA LEU A 181 26.11 -4.58 -39.44
C LEU A 181 25.47 -5.09 -38.14
N ASP A 182 24.18 -4.83 -37.90
CA ASP A 182 23.48 -5.11 -36.63
C ASP A 182 24.20 -4.50 -35.41
N MET A 183 24.61 -3.24 -35.56
CA MET A 183 25.38 -2.46 -34.59
C MET A 183 24.61 -1.24 -34.09
N VAL A 184 24.98 -0.76 -32.91
CA VAL A 184 24.44 0.45 -32.29
C VAL A 184 25.59 1.32 -31.78
N ALA A 185 25.35 2.63 -31.68
CA ALA A 185 26.31 3.59 -31.16
C ALA A 185 26.03 3.86 -29.68
N ILE A 186 27.07 3.82 -28.84
CA ILE A 186 27.03 4.32 -27.47
C ILE A 186 27.44 5.78 -27.48
N VAL A 187 26.59 6.66 -26.94
CA VAL A 187 26.70 8.11 -27.08
C VAL A 187 26.69 8.79 -25.72
N ARG A 188 27.62 9.73 -25.51
CA ARG A 188 27.56 10.74 -24.47
C ARG A 188 26.66 11.89 -24.93
N TYR A 189 25.56 12.09 -24.23
CA TYR A 189 24.58 13.14 -24.48
C TYR A 189 24.57 14.16 -23.34
N ALA A 190 24.74 15.43 -23.65
CA ALA A 190 24.49 16.52 -22.71
C ALA A 190 23.62 17.58 -23.40
N TYR A 191 22.47 17.90 -22.81
CA TYR A 191 21.51 18.83 -23.41
C TYR A 191 22.06 20.27 -23.48
N ASP A 192 22.67 20.72 -22.38
CA ASP A 192 23.31 22.04 -22.26
C ASP A 192 24.42 22.00 -21.18
N ARG A 193 24.96 23.17 -20.81
CA ARG A 193 25.99 23.31 -19.77
C ARG A 193 25.50 23.01 -18.35
N ARG A 194 24.19 23.08 -18.11
CA ARG A 194 23.56 22.92 -16.79
C ARG A 194 23.12 21.48 -16.55
N ALA A 195 22.81 20.75 -17.61
CA ALA A 195 22.42 19.36 -17.57
C ALA A 195 23.62 18.45 -17.27
N HIS A 196 23.38 17.42 -16.46
CA HIS A 196 24.33 16.35 -16.26
C HIS A 196 24.48 15.54 -17.56
N PRO A 197 25.71 15.19 -17.96
CA PRO A 197 25.92 14.28 -19.08
C PRO A 197 25.27 12.93 -18.82
N GLN A 198 24.65 12.38 -19.85
CA GLN A 198 24.05 11.06 -19.87
C GLN A 198 24.84 10.19 -20.82
N VAL A 199 24.82 8.88 -20.56
CA VAL A 199 25.24 7.87 -21.52
C VAL A 199 23.99 7.19 -22.04
N GLY A 200 23.94 6.94 -23.34
CA GLY A 200 22.81 6.26 -23.96
C GLY A 200 23.20 5.51 -25.21
N VAL A 201 22.24 4.80 -25.77
CA VAL A 201 22.37 4.11 -27.06
C VAL A 201 21.67 4.92 -28.13
N ALA A 202 22.29 5.05 -29.29
CA ALA A 202 21.70 5.53 -30.53
C ALA A 202 21.68 4.38 -31.54
N PHE A 203 20.49 3.94 -31.94
CA PHE A 203 20.30 2.83 -32.87
C PHE A 203 19.54 3.29 -34.13
N PRO A 204 19.77 2.63 -35.28
CA PRO A 204 19.15 3.01 -36.54
C PRO A 204 17.64 2.76 -36.52
N HIS A 205 16.89 3.67 -37.15
CA HIS A 205 15.45 3.52 -37.37
C HIS A 205 15.11 4.01 -38.78
N ILE A 206 14.89 3.05 -39.67
CA ILE A 206 14.62 3.25 -41.09
C ILE A 206 13.12 3.03 -41.34
N LYS A 207 12.48 3.99 -42.00
CA LYS A 207 11.12 3.92 -42.51
C LYS A 207 11.10 4.38 -43.96
N ASP A 208 10.02 4.08 -44.68
CA ASP A 208 9.86 4.45 -46.10
C ASP A 208 9.96 5.96 -46.34
N THR A 209 9.49 6.77 -45.38
CA THR A 209 9.46 8.24 -45.48
C THR A 209 10.69 8.93 -44.92
N TYR A 210 11.37 8.30 -43.95
CA TYR A 210 12.52 8.89 -43.29
C TYR A 210 13.37 7.84 -42.58
N GLU A 211 14.62 8.23 -42.35
CA GLU A 211 15.54 7.51 -41.49
C GLU A 211 16.06 8.44 -40.38
N CYS A 212 16.32 7.86 -39.21
CA CYS A 212 16.87 8.62 -38.08
C CYS A 212 17.63 7.70 -37.12
N LEU A 213 18.41 8.30 -36.22
CA LEU A 213 18.90 7.61 -35.04
C LEU A 213 17.95 7.84 -33.88
N VAL A 214 17.58 6.76 -33.18
CA VAL A 214 16.78 6.84 -31.95
C VAL A 214 17.72 6.74 -30.76
N TYR A 215 17.76 7.80 -29.95
CA TYR A 215 18.53 7.85 -28.72
C TYR A 215 17.67 7.54 -27.49
N VAL A 216 18.16 6.62 -26.65
CA VAL A 216 17.60 6.24 -25.36
C VAL A 216 18.71 6.21 -24.32
N GLN A 217 18.46 6.77 -23.13
CA GLN A 217 19.43 6.77 -22.04
C GLN A 217 19.67 5.35 -21.51
N LEU A 218 20.92 5.05 -21.13
CA LEU A 218 21.33 3.83 -20.46
C LEU A 218 21.69 4.11 -18.99
N PRO A 219 21.61 3.12 -18.09
CA PRO A 219 21.95 3.26 -16.69
C PRO A 219 23.45 3.46 -16.49
N PHE A 220 23.80 4.19 -15.44
CA PHE A 220 25.12 4.12 -14.82
C PHE A 220 25.21 2.91 -13.88
N MET A 221 26.42 2.60 -13.42
CA MET A 221 26.63 1.50 -12.47
C MET A 221 25.80 1.66 -11.18
N GLU A 222 25.62 2.90 -10.71
CA GLU A 222 24.84 3.22 -9.50
C GLU A 222 23.31 3.05 -9.66
N ASP A 223 22.81 3.07 -10.90
CA ASP A 223 21.40 2.87 -11.23
C ASP A 223 21.01 1.38 -11.20
N LEU A 224 21.99 0.47 -11.32
CA LEU A 224 21.73 -0.97 -11.35
C LEU A 224 21.34 -1.47 -9.95
N ARG A 225 20.20 -2.16 -9.88
CA ARG A 225 19.74 -2.87 -8.68
C ARG A 225 19.90 -4.37 -8.89
N LEU A 226 20.90 -4.94 -8.24
CA LEU A 226 21.24 -6.35 -8.35
C LEU A 226 20.44 -7.16 -7.31
N TYR A 227 19.20 -7.49 -7.67
CA TYR A 227 18.40 -8.44 -6.89
C TYR A 227 18.63 -9.86 -7.41
N MET A 228 18.88 -10.78 -6.49
CA MET A 228 19.01 -12.20 -6.78
C MET A 228 17.67 -12.89 -6.50
N PHE A 229 17.09 -13.50 -7.54
CA PHE A 229 15.87 -14.28 -7.42
C PHE A 229 16.15 -15.74 -7.75
N SER A 230 15.47 -16.66 -7.06
CA SER A 230 15.54 -18.08 -7.35
C SER A 230 14.96 -18.39 -8.73
N SER A 231 15.65 -19.24 -9.50
CA SER A 231 15.17 -19.67 -10.81
C SER A 231 13.86 -20.45 -10.70
N LEU A 232 12.85 -20.04 -11.46
CA LEU A 232 11.57 -20.75 -11.56
C LEU A 232 11.67 -22.00 -12.45
N LYS A 233 12.62 -22.06 -13.40
CA LYS A 233 12.75 -23.15 -14.38
C LYS A 233 13.14 -24.48 -13.76
N ASN A 234 13.98 -24.46 -12.72
CA ASN A 234 14.54 -25.67 -12.09
C ASN A 234 13.85 -25.99 -10.76
N ASN A 235 12.70 -25.38 -10.48
CA ASN A 235 12.03 -25.50 -9.20
C ASN A 235 11.01 -26.65 -9.21
N LYS A 236 11.37 -27.76 -8.54
CA LYS A 236 10.51 -28.94 -8.38
C LYS A 236 9.14 -28.64 -7.74
N LYS A 237 9.03 -27.55 -6.95
CA LYS A 237 7.79 -27.18 -6.26
C LYS A 237 6.76 -26.50 -7.17
N TYR A 238 7.22 -25.84 -8.23
CA TYR A 238 6.37 -25.02 -9.12
C TYR A 238 6.45 -25.49 -10.57
N THR A 239 6.76 -26.76 -10.79
CA THR A 239 6.79 -27.33 -12.14
C THR A 239 5.34 -27.53 -12.60
N PRO A 240 4.90 -26.84 -13.67
CA PRO A 240 3.52 -26.96 -14.15
C PRO A 240 3.27 -28.34 -14.77
N THR A 241 2.03 -28.81 -14.68
CA THR A 241 1.60 -30.04 -15.37
C THR A 241 1.35 -29.77 -16.86
N GLU A 242 1.36 -30.81 -17.69
CA GLU A 242 1.07 -30.69 -19.13
C GLU A 242 -0.34 -30.12 -19.37
N ALA A 243 -1.31 -30.49 -18.54
CA ALA A 243 -2.67 -29.93 -18.60
C ALA A 243 -2.68 -28.42 -18.29
N GLN A 244 -1.86 -27.97 -17.34
CA GLN A 244 -1.71 -26.55 -17.02
C GLN A 244 -1.03 -25.77 -18.15
N LEU A 245 0.00 -26.35 -18.77
CA LEU A 245 0.67 -25.76 -19.94
C LEU A 245 -0.31 -25.62 -21.11
N SER A 246 -1.01 -26.70 -21.47
CA SER A 246 -2.00 -26.68 -22.56
C SER A 246 -3.15 -25.69 -22.31
N ALA A 247 -3.59 -25.52 -21.05
CA ALA A 247 -4.61 -24.53 -20.71
C ALA A 247 -4.11 -23.09 -20.87
N VAL A 248 -2.84 -22.82 -20.57
CA VAL A 248 -2.21 -21.52 -20.77
C VAL A 248 -1.95 -21.27 -22.27
N ASP A 249 -1.52 -22.27 -23.03
CA ASP A 249 -1.34 -22.18 -24.48
C ASP A 249 -2.67 -21.83 -25.16
N ALA A 250 -3.75 -22.54 -24.82
CA ALA A 250 -5.09 -22.23 -25.32
C ALA A 250 -5.57 -20.83 -24.91
N LEU A 251 -5.15 -20.32 -23.74
CA LEU A 251 -5.46 -18.96 -23.31
C LEU A 251 -4.69 -17.93 -24.15
N ILE A 252 -3.39 -18.14 -24.39
CA ILE A 252 -2.53 -17.29 -25.22
C ILE A 252 -3.12 -17.17 -26.63
N ASP A 253 -3.49 -18.30 -27.24
CA ASP A 253 -4.08 -18.34 -28.58
C ASP A 253 -5.43 -17.59 -28.62
N SER A 254 -6.26 -17.76 -27.58
CA SER A 254 -7.56 -17.09 -27.50
C SER A 254 -7.49 -15.58 -27.23
N MET A 255 -6.41 -15.11 -26.58
CA MET A 255 -6.22 -13.72 -26.15
C MET A 255 -5.24 -12.94 -27.04
N SER A 256 -4.87 -13.46 -28.21
CA SER A 256 -4.05 -12.72 -29.16
C SER A 256 -4.76 -11.45 -29.63
N LEU A 257 -4.10 -10.30 -29.49
CA LEU A 257 -4.53 -9.01 -30.02
C LEU A 257 -3.98 -8.73 -31.43
N ILE A 258 -3.23 -9.68 -31.97
CA ILE A 258 -2.59 -9.58 -33.27
C ILE A 258 -3.32 -10.52 -34.22
N LYS A 259 -3.83 -9.96 -35.32
CA LYS A 259 -4.37 -10.71 -36.46
C LYS A 259 -3.33 -10.70 -37.57
N LYS A 260 -2.86 -11.89 -37.95
CA LYS A 260 -1.98 -12.07 -39.10
C LYS A 260 -2.85 -12.49 -40.27
N GLU A 261 -2.88 -11.69 -41.32
CA GLU A 261 -3.52 -12.09 -42.57
C GLU A 261 -2.47 -12.83 -43.43
N GLU A 262 -2.72 -14.09 -43.75
CA GLU A 262 -1.75 -14.98 -44.41
C GLU A 262 -1.39 -14.52 -45.84
N GLU A 263 -2.19 -13.64 -46.44
CA GLU A 263 -2.04 -13.21 -47.84
C GLU A 263 -1.13 -11.99 -48.01
N GLU A 264 -1.01 -11.10 -47.02
CA GLU A 264 -0.29 -9.81 -47.15
C GLU A 264 0.94 -9.66 -46.24
N ASP A 265 1.24 -10.63 -45.37
CA ASP A 265 2.29 -10.54 -44.32
C ASP A 265 2.15 -9.28 -43.44
N THR A 266 0.95 -8.68 -43.42
CA THR A 266 0.59 -7.52 -42.62
C THR A 266 0.10 -7.98 -41.25
N ILE A 267 0.67 -7.37 -40.22
CA ILE A 267 0.31 -7.63 -38.82
C ILE A 267 -0.69 -6.54 -38.40
N GLU A 268 -1.97 -6.90 -38.33
CA GLU A 268 -3.01 -5.99 -37.86
C GLU A 268 -3.09 -6.08 -36.32
N ASP A 269 -2.88 -4.95 -35.64
CA ASP A 269 -3.10 -4.80 -34.20
C ASP A 269 -4.57 -4.44 -33.95
N LEU A 270 -5.33 -5.38 -33.38
CA LEU A 270 -6.75 -5.21 -33.07
C LEU A 270 -7.01 -4.18 -31.96
N PHE A 271 -5.98 -3.86 -31.17
CA PHE A 271 -6.10 -2.92 -30.05
C PHE A 271 -4.86 -2.02 -29.90
N PRO A 272 -4.70 -1.03 -30.80
CA PRO A 272 -3.51 -0.18 -30.85
C PRO A 272 -3.47 0.83 -29.70
N THR A 273 -2.97 0.38 -28.54
CA THR A 273 -2.89 1.17 -27.30
C THR A 273 -2.08 2.46 -27.44
N THR A 274 -1.09 2.50 -28.34
CA THR A 274 -0.27 3.70 -28.59
C THR A 274 -1.10 4.85 -29.17
N LYS A 275 -2.23 4.56 -29.85
CA LYS A 275 -3.13 5.58 -30.40
C LYS A 275 -4.14 6.10 -29.36
N ILE A 276 -4.25 5.43 -28.21
CA ILE A 276 -5.18 5.79 -27.14
C ILE A 276 -4.56 6.90 -26.28
N PRO A 277 -5.19 8.08 -26.15
CA PRO A 277 -4.69 9.15 -25.29
C PRO A 277 -4.81 8.78 -23.81
N ASN A 278 -4.02 9.44 -22.95
CA ASN A 278 -4.12 9.21 -21.50
C ASN A 278 -5.53 9.59 -20.98
N PRO A 279 -6.31 8.65 -20.42
CA PRO A 279 -7.70 8.87 -19.99
C PRO A 279 -7.82 9.88 -18.83
N GLN A 280 -6.73 10.11 -18.09
CA GLN A 280 -6.70 11.07 -17.00
C GLN A 280 -7.07 12.49 -17.44
N PHE A 281 -6.63 12.93 -18.64
CA PHE A 281 -6.93 14.27 -19.13
C PHE A 281 -8.42 14.43 -19.44
N GLN A 282 -9.00 13.44 -20.13
CA GLN A 282 -10.43 13.45 -20.45
C GLN A 282 -11.28 13.42 -19.17
N ARG A 283 -10.91 12.56 -18.21
CA ARG A 283 -11.57 12.49 -16.89
C ARG A 283 -11.48 13.83 -16.14
N LEU A 284 -10.30 14.46 -16.14
CA LEU A 284 -10.10 15.76 -15.52
C LEU A 284 -10.99 16.83 -16.15
N PHE A 285 -11.03 16.93 -17.48
CA PHE A 285 -11.87 17.92 -18.16
C PHE A 285 -13.36 17.68 -17.95
N GLN A 286 -13.80 16.42 -17.89
CA GLN A 286 -15.18 16.08 -17.52
C GLN A 286 -15.54 16.58 -16.12
N CYS A 287 -14.68 16.30 -15.12
CA CYS A 287 -14.90 16.76 -13.76
C CYS A 287 -14.86 18.28 -13.65
N LEU A 288 -13.92 18.95 -14.35
CA LEU A 288 -13.83 20.41 -14.38
C LEU A 288 -15.07 21.05 -15.00
N LEU A 289 -15.51 20.55 -16.16
CA LEU A 289 -16.73 21.04 -16.83
C LEU A 289 -17.96 20.83 -15.95
N HIS A 290 -18.10 19.65 -15.35
CA HIS A 290 -19.22 19.34 -14.47
C HIS A 290 -19.24 20.24 -13.24
N ARG A 291 -18.10 20.43 -12.56
CA ARG A 291 -18.03 21.32 -11.37
C ARG A 291 -18.22 22.79 -11.73
N ALA A 292 -17.85 23.20 -12.94
CA ALA A 292 -18.09 24.57 -13.43
C ALA A 292 -19.57 24.83 -13.75
N LEU A 293 -20.27 23.86 -14.34
CA LEU A 293 -21.69 23.98 -14.69
C LEU A 293 -22.63 23.65 -13.51
N HIS A 294 -22.23 22.71 -12.66
CA HIS A 294 -22.99 22.18 -11.52
C HIS A 294 -22.16 22.26 -10.22
N PRO A 295 -22.03 23.45 -9.60
CA PRO A 295 -21.15 23.64 -8.43
C PRO A 295 -21.58 22.89 -7.17
N GLN A 296 -22.87 22.58 -7.03
CA GLN A 296 -23.43 21.93 -5.84
C GLN A 296 -23.56 20.40 -5.97
N GLU A 297 -23.40 19.86 -7.18
CA GLU A 297 -23.54 18.43 -7.43
C GLU A 297 -22.22 17.67 -7.16
N HIS A 298 -22.34 16.40 -6.77
CA HIS A 298 -21.17 15.53 -6.60
C HIS A 298 -20.43 15.30 -7.91
N LEU A 299 -19.22 14.73 -7.81
CA LEU A 299 -18.46 14.39 -9.01
C LEU A 299 -19.21 13.33 -9.83
N PRO A 300 -19.28 13.49 -11.16
CA PRO A 300 -19.98 12.54 -12.00
C PRO A 300 -19.24 11.19 -12.01
N PRO A 301 -19.94 10.07 -12.23
CA PRO A 301 -19.31 8.78 -12.47
C PRO A 301 -18.42 8.82 -13.72
N ILE A 302 -17.55 7.82 -13.88
CA ILE A 302 -16.73 7.71 -15.10
C ILE A 302 -17.67 7.43 -16.28
N GLN A 303 -17.52 8.21 -17.36
CA GLN A 303 -18.34 8.02 -18.54
C GLN A 303 -17.98 6.69 -19.22
N GLN A 304 -19.00 5.91 -19.58
CA GLN A 304 -18.83 4.56 -20.12
C GLN A 304 -17.94 4.50 -21.36
N HIS A 305 -17.98 5.52 -22.22
CA HIS A 305 -17.12 5.53 -23.42
C HIS A 305 -15.61 5.56 -23.10
N VAL A 306 -15.21 6.11 -21.94
CA VAL A 306 -13.81 6.12 -21.50
C VAL A 306 -13.40 4.71 -21.06
N LEU A 307 -14.30 3.98 -20.40
CA LEU A 307 -14.09 2.57 -20.03
C LEU A 307 -14.03 1.69 -21.29
N ASN A 308 -15.01 1.83 -22.19
CA ASN A 308 -15.08 1.09 -23.45
C ASN A 308 -13.87 1.32 -24.38
N MET A 309 -13.12 2.41 -24.18
CA MET A 309 -11.88 2.67 -24.92
C MET A 309 -10.70 1.87 -24.36
N LEU A 310 -10.71 1.59 -23.06
CA LEU A 310 -9.66 0.83 -22.36
C LEU A 310 -9.95 -0.67 -22.34
N ASP A 311 -11.22 -1.05 -22.48
CA ASP A 311 -11.62 -2.45 -22.53
C ASP A 311 -11.11 -3.14 -23.80
N PRO A 312 -10.61 -4.38 -23.70
CA PRO A 312 -10.19 -5.15 -24.86
C PRO A 312 -11.38 -5.44 -25.79
N PRO A 313 -11.12 -5.77 -27.07
CA PRO A 313 -12.18 -6.14 -28.01
C PRO A 313 -13.11 -7.22 -27.44
N THR A 314 -14.42 -7.02 -27.62
CA THR A 314 -15.47 -7.91 -27.09
C THR A 314 -15.34 -9.33 -27.64
N GLU A 315 -14.91 -9.47 -28.89
CA GLU A 315 -14.65 -10.76 -29.53
C GLU A 315 -13.56 -11.57 -28.82
N VAL A 316 -12.46 -10.90 -28.45
CA VAL A 316 -11.35 -11.52 -27.71
C VAL A 316 -11.80 -11.93 -26.31
N THR A 317 -12.56 -11.04 -25.65
CA THR A 317 -13.11 -11.29 -24.31
C THR A 317 -14.10 -12.46 -24.31
N ALA A 318 -14.89 -12.64 -25.36
CA ALA A 318 -15.80 -13.77 -25.50
C ALA A 318 -15.06 -15.09 -25.79
N LYS A 319 -14.06 -15.05 -26.68
CA LYS A 319 -13.22 -16.21 -27.03
C LYS A 319 -12.44 -16.74 -25.82
N CYS A 320 -11.95 -15.86 -24.95
CA CYS A 320 -11.11 -16.27 -23.81
C CYS A 320 -11.88 -16.86 -22.62
N GLN A 321 -13.22 -16.73 -22.54
CA GLN A 321 -14.00 -17.22 -21.39
C GLN A 321 -13.84 -18.73 -21.15
N ILE A 322 -13.79 -19.51 -22.22
CA ILE A 322 -13.68 -20.98 -22.12
C ILE A 322 -12.29 -21.40 -21.61
N PRO A 323 -11.16 -20.97 -22.22
CA PRO A 323 -9.83 -21.21 -21.67
C PRO A 323 -9.66 -20.67 -20.25
N LEU A 324 -10.14 -19.45 -19.97
CA LEU A 324 -10.01 -18.82 -18.66
C LEU A 324 -10.69 -19.64 -17.55
N SER A 325 -11.88 -20.19 -17.84
CA SER A 325 -12.59 -21.07 -16.90
C SER A 325 -11.81 -22.36 -16.62
N LYS A 326 -11.14 -22.93 -17.63
CA LYS A 326 -10.26 -24.10 -17.46
C LYS A 326 -9.03 -23.77 -16.62
N VAL A 327 -8.38 -22.62 -16.89
CA VAL A 327 -7.24 -22.12 -16.10
C VAL A 327 -7.66 -21.93 -14.65
N LYS A 328 -8.80 -21.28 -14.39
CA LYS A 328 -9.33 -21.10 -13.03
C LYS A 328 -9.54 -22.44 -12.29
N ALA A 329 -9.96 -23.49 -12.99
CA ALA A 329 -10.13 -24.82 -12.39
C ALA A 329 -8.79 -25.54 -12.14
N LEU A 330 -7.79 -25.37 -13.01
CA LEU A 330 -6.49 -26.07 -12.93
C LEU A 330 -5.47 -25.38 -12.00
N PHE A 331 -5.67 -24.11 -11.68
CA PHE A 331 -4.81 -23.33 -10.78
C PHE A 331 -5.59 -22.91 -9.52
N PRO A 332 -5.66 -23.76 -8.49
CA PRO A 332 -6.34 -23.40 -7.24
C PRO A 332 -5.53 -22.33 -6.51
N LEU A 333 -6.14 -21.15 -6.34
CA LEU A 333 -5.57 -20.04 -5.58
C LEU A 333 -6.34 -19.87 -4.27
N THR A 334 -5.60 -19.74 -3.17
CA THR A 334 -6.18 -19.40 -1.86
C THR A 334 -5.78 -17.99 -1.51
N GLU A 335 -6.76 -17.15 -1.19
CA GLU A 335 -6.50 -15.79 -0.74
C GLU A 335 -5.97 -15.83 0.69
N VAL A 336 -4.74 -15.39 0.87
CA VAL A 336 -4.19 -15.17 2.21
C VAL A 336 -4.72 -13.82 2.69
N ILE A 337 -5.82 -13.86 3.45
CA ILE A 337 -6.38 -12.68 4.11
C ILE A 337 -5.36 -12.20 5.15
N LYS A 338 -4.53 -11.24 4.78
CA LYS A 338 -3.81 -10.42 5.78
C LYS A 338 -4.87 -9.64 6.54
N LYS A 339 -4.91 -9.74 7.87
CA LYS A 339 -5.82 -8.91 8.70
C LYS A 339 -5.71 -7.47 8.22
N LYS A 340 -6.78 -6.92 7.65
CA LYS A 340 -6.85 -5.50 7.30
C LYS A 340 -6.61 -4.73 8.59
N ASN A 341 -5.50 -4.01 8.66
CA ASN A 341 -5.35 -2.97 9.67
C ASN A 341 -6.24 -1.80 9.22
N GLN A 342 -7.11 -1.38 10.13
CA GLN A 342 -8.12 -0.31 10.03
C GLN A 342 -9.33 -0.67 9.16
N LEU A 343 -10.45 -0.96 9.83
CA LEU A 343 -11.80 -0.83 9.27
C LEU A 343 -11.93 0.61 8.75
N THR A 344 -12.19 0.77 7.46
CA THR A 344 -12.42 2.11 6.91
C THR A 344 -13.81 2.55 7.31
N ALA A 345 -14.07 3.85 7.48
CA ALA A 345 -15.39 4.35 7.85
C ALA A 345 -16.52 3.85 6.91
N GLN A 346 -16.21 3.53 5.65
CA GLN A 346 -17.15 2.90 4.69
C GLN A 346 -17.55 1.46 5.05
N ASP A 347 -16.72 0.72 5.78
CA ASP A 347 -17.07 -0.61 6.29
C ASP A 347 -17.99 -0.51 7.53
N ILE A 348 -17.97 0.63 8.23
CA ILE A 348 -18.76 0.92 9.44
C ILE A 348 -20.11 1.54 9.07
N PHE A 349 -20.11 2.47 8.12
CA PHE A 349 -21.30 3.09 7.56
C PHE A 349 -21.59 2.44 6.21
N GLN A 350 -22.27 1.28 6.24
CA GLN A 350 -22.91 0.75 5.04
C GLN A 350 -23.92 1.79 4.55
N ASP A 351 -23.81 2.22 3.29
CA ASP A 351 -24.81 3.06 2.61
C ASP A 351 -26.11 2.26 2.43
N ASN A 352 -26.85 2.06 3.51
CA ASN A 352 -28.24 1.65 3.46
C ASN A 352 -29.06 2.86 3.05
N HIS A 353 -29.12 3.14 1.75
CA HIS A 353 -30.27 3.78 1.15
C HIS A 353 -31.43 2.77 1.11
N GLU A 354 -31.90 2.34 2.29
CA GLU A 354 -33.20 1.70 2.43
C GLU A 354 -34.14 2.65 3.15
N GLU A 355 -35.23 2.96 2.45
CA GLU A 355 -36.33 3.79 2.88
C GLU A 355 -36.91 3.30 4.22
N GLY A 356 -37.07 4.24 5.15
CA GLY A 356 -38.22 4.28 6.05
C GLY A 356 -38.48 3.08 6.97
N SER A 357 -37.82 3.06 8.13
CA SER A 357 -38.47 2.58 9.35
C SER A 357 -37.97 3.36 10.55
N ASN A 358 -38.73 4.38 10.96
CA ASN A 358 -38.51 5.12 12.20
C ASN A 358 -38.80 4.21 13.41
N PRO A 359 -37.85 3.92 14.30
CA PRO A 359 -38.18 3.38 15.61
C PRO A 359 -38.84 4.48 16.43
N LYS A 360 -40.01 4.16 16.97
CA LYS A 360 -40.83 5.04 17.81
C LYS A 360 -40.01 5.59 18.99
N LYS A 361 -40.13 6.91 19.18
CA LYS A 361 -39.67 7.70 20.33
C LYS A 361 -39.82 6.95 21.67
N LEU A 362 -38.72 6.70 22.37
CA LEU A 362 -38.73 6.69 23.84
C LEU A 362 -38.44 8.10 24.32
N LYS A 363 -39.40 8.68 25.06
CA LYS A 363 -39.18 9.89 25.85
C LYS A 363 -38.19 9.58 26.97
N THR A 364 -37.11 10.34 27.06
CA THR A 364 -36.28 10.40 28.27
C THR A 364 -36.45 11.80 28.83
N GLU A 365 -36.95 11.89 30.06
CA GLU A 365 -36.96 13.14 30.82
C GLU A 365 -35.54 13.54 31.20
N GLU A 366 -35.34 14.85 31.28
CA GLU A 366 -34.10 15.51 31.64
C GLU A 366 -33.64 15.08 33.04
N GLY A 367 -32.47 14.46 33.10
CA GLY A 367 -31.68 14.27 34.31
C GLY A 367 -30.22 14.49 33.97
N GLY A 368 -29.68 15.65 34.34
CA GLY A 368 -28.29 16.03 34.09
C GLY A 368 -27.32 15.01 34.69
N GLY A 369 -26.54 14.36 33.81
CA GLY A 369 -25.46 13.45 34.16
C GLY A 369 -24.27 13.71 33.25
N HIS A 370 -23.13 13.97 33.87
CA HIS A 370 -21.82 14.30 33.30
C HIS A 370 -21.49 13.54 32.00
N PHE A 371 -21.46 14.25 30.86
CA PHE A 371 -21.00 13.72 29.57
C PHE A 371 -19.46 13.71 29.57
N SER A 372 -18.85 12.61 30.03
CA SER A 372 -17.39 12.44 29.98
C SER A 372 -16.94 12.00 28.58
N LEU A 373 -15.98 12.72 28.00
CA LEU A 373 -15.37 12.47 26.69
C LEU A 373 -14.67 11.08 26.56
N SER A 374 -14.56 10.33 27.65
CA SER A 374 -13.99 8.98 27.70
C SER A 374 -14.92 7.88 27.17
N SER A 375 -16.24 8.11 27.08
CA SER A 375 -17.20 7.10 26.60
C SER A 375 -17.18 6.88 25.08
N LEU A 376 -16.48 7.72 24.31
CA LEU A 376 -16.27 7.56 22.87
C LEU A 376 -15.00 6.76 22.54
N ALA A 377 -14.12 6.56 23.52
CA ALA A 377 -12.89 5.78 23.40
C ALA A 377 -13.02 4.36 23.98
N GLU A 378 -14.16 4.01 24.57
CA GLU A 378 -14.47 2.64 24.96
C GLU A 378 -14.76 1.83 23.69
N VAL A 379 -13.70 1.22 23.16
CA VAL A 379 -13.76 0.04 22.30
C VAL A 379 -14.90 -0.83 22.80
N SER A 380 -15.80 -1.27 21.92
CA SER A 380 -16.88 -2.19 22.27
C SER A 380 -16.30 -3.44 22.92
N ILE A 381 -16.27 -3.47 24.26
CA ILE A 381 -15.74 -4.59 25.03
C ILE A 381 -16.69 -5.76 24.78
N THR A 382 -16.20 -6.76 24.05
CA THR A 382 -16.94 -7.99 23.73
C THR A 382 -16.49 -9.17 24.61
N LYS A 383 -15.38 -9.01 25.34
CA LYS A 383 -14.79 -9.99 26.25
C LYS A 383 -14.06 -9.28 27.40
N VAL A 384 -14.00 -9.91 28.57
CA VAL A 384 -13.20 -9.42 29.71
C VAL A 384 -11.72 -9.43 29.32
N GLY A 385 -11.03 -8.28 29.44
CA GLY A 385 -9.61 -8.13 29.12
C GLY A 385 -8.71 -8.38 30.34
N SER A 386 -7.41 -8.57 30.09
CA SER A 386 -6.41 -8.82 31.13
C SER A 386 -5.85 -7.56 31.82
N VAL A 387 -6.19 -6.37 31.32
CA VAL A 387 -5.65 -5.08 31.81
C VAL A 387 -6.49 -4.53 32.97
N SER A 388 -7.82 -4.51 32.83
CA SER A 388 -8.82 -4.06 33.81
C SER A 388 -10.02 -5.02 33.93
N PRO A 389 -9.82 -6.30 34.31
CA PRO A 389 -10.87 -7.32 34.23
C PRO A 389 -12.13 -7.02 35.07
N ALA A 390 -11.97 -6.36 36.22
CA ALA A 390 -13.09 -5.99 37.09
C ALA A 390 -14.00 -4.91 36.48
N GLU A 391 -13.43 -3.93 35.79
CA GLU A 391 -14.19 -2.86 35.12
C GLU A 391 -14.86 -3.40 33.85
N ASP A 392 -14.13 -4.21 33.08
CA ASP A 392 -14.63 -4.85 31.87
C ASP A 392 -15.85 -5.75 32.18
N PHE A 393 -15.81 -6.49 33.29
CA PHE A 393 -16.92 -7.32 33.77
C PHE A 393 -18.17 -6.49 34.10
N ARG A 394 -18.02 -5.37 34.83
CA ARG A 394 -19.14 -4.46 35.14
C ARG A 394 -19.73 -3.83 33.88
N VAL A 395 -18.89 -3.47 32.91
CA VAL A 395 -19.34 -2.90 31.63
C VAL A 395 -20.11 -3.93 30.80
N LEU A 396 -19.64 -5.18 30.74
CA LEU A 396 -20.33 -6.27 30.04
C LEU A 396 -21.74 -6.54 30.59
N LEU A 397 -21.89 -6.53 31.93
CA LEU A 397 -23.17 -6.70 32.59
C LEU A 397 -24.12 -5.52 32.35
N ARG A 398 -23.62 -4.27 32.39
CA ARG A 398 -24.42 -3.07 32.12
C ARG A 398 -24.92 -3.00 30.68
N GLN A 399 -24.13 -3.47 29.72
CA GLN A 399 -24.49 -3.46 28.30
C GLN A 399 -25.44 -4.60 27.88
N LYS A 400 -25.73 -5.58 28.75
CA LYS A 400 -26.54 -6.78 28.48
C LYS A 400 -26.12 -7.57 27.22
N ARG A 401 -24.82 -7.55 26.87
CA ARG A 401 -24.30 -8.18 25.65
C ARG A 401 -23.96 -9.67 25.82
N ALA A 402 -23.80 -10.14 27.06
CA ALA A 402 -23.56 -11.54 27.41
C ALA A 402 -24.46 -11.95 28.58
N SER A 403 -24.75 -13.24 28.73
CA SER A 403 -25.40 -13.76 29.93
C SER A 403 -24.45 -13.63 31.14
N PHE A 404 -24.99 -13.51 32.35
CA PHE A 404 -24.18 -13.40 33.56
C PHE A 404 -23.25 -14.61 33.75
N GLU A 405 -23.73 -15.81 33.38
CA GLU A 405 -22.96 -17.05 33.39
C GLU A 405 -21.74 -17.00 32.43
N GLU A 406 -21.90 -16.48 31.21
CA GLU A 406 -20.79 -16.35 30.25
C GLU A 406 -19.75 -15.31 30.68
N ALA A 407 -20.21 -14.18 31.21
CA ALA A 407 -19.33 -13.12 31.71
C ALA A 407 -18.55 -13.59 32.95
N SER A 408 -19.20 -14.34 33.85
CA SER A 408 -18.57 -14.86 35.06
C SER A 408 -17.53 -15.94 34.75
N LEU A 409 -17.81 -16.85 33.81
CA LEU A 409 -16.81 -17.83 33.34
C LEU A 409 -15.56 -17.17 32.74
N GLN A 410 -15.72 -16.08 31.99
CA GLN A 410 -14.58 -15.33 31.45
C GLN A 410 -13.75 -14.66 32.57
N LEU A 411 -14.41 -14.09 33.57
CA LEU A 411 -13.74 -13.50 34.73
C LEU A 411 -12.99 -14.56 35.55
N ILE A 412 -13.61 -15.72 35.79
CA ILE A 412 -13.02 -16.85 36.53
C ILE A 412 -11.75 -17.34 35.83
N ASN A 413 -11.76 -17.52 34.51
CA ASN A 413 -10.58 -17.96 33.77
C ASN A 413 -9.40 -16.97 33.90
N HIS A 414 -9.68 -15.66 33.92
CA HIS A 414 -8.64 -14.66 34.12
C HIS A 414 -8.12 -14.64 35.56
N ILE A 415 -8.99 -14.83 36.55
CA ILE A 415 -8.58 -15.01 37.95
C ILE A 415 -7.65 -16.23 38.06
N GLU A 416 -7.98 -17.37 37.45
CA GLU A 416 -7.12 -18.56 37.47
C GLU A 416 -5.76 -18.34 36.78
N GLN A 417 -5.72 -17.60 35.68
CA GLN A 417 -4.45 -17.22 35.03
C GLN A 417 -3.58 -16.31 35.88
N PHE A 418 -4.19 -15.36 36.58
CA PHE A 418 -3.48 -14.46 37.49
C PHE A 418 -2.93 -15.20 38.72
N LEU A 419 -3.69 -16.15 39.26
CA LEU A 419 -3.19 -17.01 40.33
C LEU A 419 -2.03 -17.91 39.87
N GLY A 420 -2.01 -18.37 38.62
CA GLY A 420 -0.91 -19.21 38.10
C GLY A 420 0.44 -18.51 37.94
N THR A 421 0.47 -17.17 37.96
CA THR A 421 1.71 -16.39 37.75
C THR A 421 2.46 -16.10 39.07
N ASN A 422 1.83 -16.31 40.23
CA ASN A 422 2.43 -16.22 41.58
C ASN A 422 3.12 -14.90 41.95
N GLU A 423 2.72 -13.75 41.39
CA GLU A 423 3.25 -12.44 41.81
C GLU A 423 2.21 -11.62 42.61
N THR A 424 2.70 -10.85 43.59
CA THR A 424 1.90 -9.95 44.45
C THR A 424 0.95 -8.99 43.74
N PRO A 425 1.31 -8.30 42.63
CA PRO A 425 0.37 -7.41 41.94
C PRO A 425 -0.83 -8.16 41.33
N TYR A 426 -0.66 -9.42 40.94
CA TYR A 426 -1.73 -10.25 40.36
C TYR A 426 -2.66 -10.82 41.44
N PHE A 427 -2.19 -11.01 42.67
CA PHE A 427 -3.06 -11.32 43.81
C PHE A 427 -4.01 -10.17 44.14
N MET A 428 -3.52 -8.92 44.14
CA MET A 428 -4.36 -7.75 44.38
C MET A 428 -5.43 -7.57 43.29
N LYS A 429 -5.04 -7.71 42.01
CA LYS A 429 -5.99 -7.65 40.89
C LYS A 429 -7.03 -8.76 40.92
N SER A 430 -6.63 -9.98 41.27
CA SER A 430 -7.55 -11.10 41.47
C SER A 430 -8.54 -10.81 42.57
N MET A 431 -8.10 -10.20 43.68
CA MET A 431 -8.97 -9.81 44.78
C MET A 431 -10.01 -8.77 44.36
N ASP A 432 -9.60 -7.75 43.61
CA ASP A 432 -10.53 -6.73 43.09
C ASP A 432 -11.57 -7.34 42.13
N CYS A 433 -11.17 -8.34 41.34
CA CYS A 433 -12.09 -9.09 40.48
C CYS A 433 -13.09 -9.92 41.30
N ILE A 434 -12.64 -10.59 42.37
CA ILE A 434 -13.51 -11.38 43.26
C ILE A 434 -14.50 -10.45 44.00
N ARG A 435 -14.06 -9.26 44.43
CA ARG A 435 -14.92 -8.26 45.09
C ARG A 435 -15.99 -7.76 44.13
N ALA A 436 -15.60 -7.36 42.92
CA ALA A 436 -16.54 -6.93 41.88
C ALA A 436 -17.51 -8.06 41.51
N PHE A 437 -17.03 -9.31 41.43
CA PHE A 437 -17.88 -10.47 41.16
C PHE A 437 -18.91 -10.71 42.27
N ARG A 438 -18.51 -10.55 43.53
CA ARG A 438 -19.42 -10.68 44.69
C ARG A 438 -20.52 -9.61 44.67
N GLU A 439 -20.15 -8.34 44.45
CA GLU A 439 -21.09 -7.21 44.40
C GLU A 439 -22.14 -7.41 43.31
N GLU A 440 -21.70 -7.76 42.10
CA GLU A 440 -22.59 -7.97 40.97
C GLU A 440 -23.45 -9.24 41.14
N ALA A 441 -22.91 -10.32 41.72
CA ALA A 441 -23.70 -11.52 42.03
C ALA A 441 -24.84 -11.25 43.03
N ILE A 442 -24.63 -10.35 44.00
CA ILE A 442 -25.69 -9.90 44.91
C ILE A 442 -26.73 -9.07 44.14
N GLN A 443 -26.27 -8.13 43.30
CA GLN A 443 -27.15 -7.24 42.56
C GLN A 443 -28.05 -7.98 41.54
N PHE A 444 -27.52 -9.00 40.87
CA PHE A 444 -28.25 -9.81 39.88
C PHE A 444 -28.97 -11.02 40.49
N SER A 445 -28.89 -11.23 41.82
CA SER A 445 -29.47 -12.39 42.52
C SER A 445 -28.93 -13.76 42.07
N GLU A 446 -27.78 -13.80 41.39
CA GLU A 446 -27.13 -15.03 40.90
C GLU A 446 -26.07 -15.55 41.88
N TYR A 447 -26.50 -15.83 43.12
CA TYR A 447 -25.63 -16.28 44.21
C TYR A 447 -24.97 -17.66 43.95
N GLN A 448 -25.56 -18.48 43.09
CA GLN A 448 -25.12 -19.86 42.81
C GLN A 448 -23.74 -19.89 42.11
N CYS A 449 -23.53 -18.99 41.16
CA CYS A 449 -22.28 -18.86 40.40
C CYS A 449 -21.13 -18.45 41.32
N PHE A 450 -21.35 -17.46 42.19
CA PHE A 450 -20.35 -17.00 43.15
C PHE A 450 -20.02 -18.04 44.22
N ASN A 451 -21.03 -18.64 44.87
CA ASN A 451 -20.82 -19.61 45.94
C ASN A 451 -20.17 -20.91 45.43
N SER A 452 -20.45 -21.34 44.20
CA SER A 452 -19.79 -22.49 43.57
C SER A 452 -18.34 -22.18 43.21
N PHE A 453 -18.08 -20.99 42.66
CA PHE A 453 -16.72 -20.52 42.38
C PHE A 453 -15.86 -20.42 43.65
N LEU A 454 -16.37 -19.83 44.74
CA LEU A 454 -15.60 -19.65 45.97
C LEU A 454 -15.24 -21.00 46.63
N LYS A 455 -16.11 -22.02 46.51
CA LYS A 455 -15.81 -23.39 46.94
C LYS A 455 -14.73 -24.05 46.08
N ALA A 456 -14.81 -23.90 44.75
CA ALA A 456 -13.80 -24.42 43.84
C ALA A 456 -12.44 -23.71 44.01
N LEU A 457 -12.46 -22.41 44.26
CA LEU A 457 -11.26 -21.62 44.55
C LEU A 457 -10.59 -22.09 45.84
N ARG A 458 -11.36 -22.38 46.89
CA ARG A 458 -10.82 -22.96 48.14
C ARG A 458 -10.07 -24.27 47.87
N GLU A 459 -10.67 -25.22 47.16
CA GLU A 459 -10.03 -26.52 46.88
C GLU A 459 -8.74 -26.37 46.04
N LYS A 460 -8.71 -25.42 45.09
CA LYS A 460 -7.52 -25.15 44.27
C LYS A 460 -6.40 -24.46 45.05
N VAL A 461 -6.75 -23.46 45.86
CA VAL A 461 -5.78 -22.66 46.61
C VAL A 461 -5.20 -23.46 47.80
N GLU A 462 -5.97 -24.37 48.39
CA GLU A 462 -5.54 -25.30 49.46
C GLU A 462 -4.44 -26.27 49.02
N LYS A 463 -4.33 -26.57 47.72
CA LYS A 463 -3.31 -27.47 47.17
C LYS A 463 -2.02 -26.77 46.74
N GLN A 464 -2.03 -25.46 46.48
CA GLN A 464 -0.91 -24.77 45.82
C GLN A 464 -0.53 -23.38 46.38
N LEU A 465 -1.43 -22.64 47.05
CA LEU A 465 -1.25 -21.20 47.34
C LEU A 465 -1.85 -20.74 48.69
N ASN A 466 -1.43 -21.34 49.81
CA ASN A 466 -1.92 -21.00 51.15
C ASN A 466 -1.83 -19.49 51.49
N HIS A 467 -0.79 -18.80 51.02
CA HIS A 467 -0.61 -17.36 51.25
C HIS A 467 -1.73 -16.49 50.64
N PHE A 468 -2.27 -16.88 49.47
CA PHE A 468 -3.38 -16.15 48.85
C PHE A 468 -4.69 -16.36 49.62
N TRP A 469 -4.89 -17.54 50.21
CA TRP A 469 -6.07 -17.82 51.05
C TRP A 469 -6.05 -17.01 52.34
N GLU A 470 -4.88 -16.82 52.96
CA GLU A 470 -4.73 -15.94 54.12
C GLU A 470 -5.13 -14.49 53.80
N ILE A 471 -4.79 -13.99 52.60
CA ILE A 471 -5.20 -12.65 52.13
C ILE A 471 -6.73 -12.58 51.96
N ILE A 472 -7.36 -13.64 51.43
CA ILE A 472 -8.84 -13.72 51.32
C ILE A 472 -9.50 -13.71 52.71
N ILE A 473 -8.92 -14.41 53.70
CA ILE A 473 -9.40 -14.41 55.08
C ILE A 473 -9.24 -13.02 55.70
N GLN A 474 -8.11 -12.34 55.47
CA GLN A 474 -7.84 -11.00 55.97
C GLN A 474 -8.79 -9.95 55.39
N ASP A 475 -9.15 -10.06 54.11
CA ASP A 475 -10.09 -9.15 53.42
C ASP A 475 -11.57 -9.50 53.67
N GLY A 476 -11.84 -10.61 54.39
CA GLY A 476 -13.18 -10.94 54.91
C GLY A 476 -14.18 -11.42 53.86
N ILE A 477 -13.75 -11.96 52.72
CA ILE A 477 -14.64 -12.41 51.65
C ILE A 477 -15.28 -13.76 52.02
N THR A 478 -16.56 -13.73 52.40
CA THR A 478 -17.35 -14.93 52.71
C THR A 478 -18.31 -15.34 51.59
N LEU A 479 -18.82 -16.57 51.69
CA LEU A 479 -19.99 -17.03 50.93
C LEU A 479 -21.17 -16.06 51.12
N ILE A 480 -21.98 -15.87 50.09
CA ILE A 480 -23.17 -15.02 50.14
C ILE A 480 -24.23 -15.71 51.02
N THR A 481 -24.64 -15.03 52.10
CA THR A 481 -25.51 -15.57 53.15
C THR A 481 -26.99 -15.30 52.89
N LYS A 482 -27.86 -16.03 53.61
CA LYS A 482 -29.32 -15.83 53.66
C LYS A 482 -29.76 -14.40 54.01
N ASP A 483 -28.93 -13.67 54.76
CA ASP A 483 -29.23 -12.29 55.17
C ASP A 483 -29.03 -11.28 54.04
N GLU A 484 -28.23 -11.62 53.02
CA GLU A 484 -27.90 -10.75 51.87
C GLU A 484 -28.74 -11.08 50.63
N VAL A 485 -29.04 -12.37 50.41
CA VAL A 485 -29.94 -12.83 49.34
C VAL A 485 -30.84 -13.91 49.91
N SER A 486 -32.16 -13.66 49.93
CA SER A 486 -33.18 -14.52 50.54
C SER A 486 -33.31 -15.91 49.89
N GLU A 487 -32.77 -16.08 48.68
CA GLU A 487 -32.71 -17.36 47.96
C GLU A 487 -31.47 -18.21 48.28
N SER A 488 -30.47 -17.69 49.02
CA SER A 488 -29.26 -18.44 49.35
C SER A 488 -29.52 -19.54 50.39
N PRO A 489 -28.97 -20.77 50.24
CA PRO A 489 -29.10 -21.81 51.26
C PRO A 489 -28.11 -21.64 52.44
N VAL A 490 -27.14 -20.72 52.35
CA VAL A 490 -26.00 -20.62 53.28
C VAL A 490 -26.33 -19.73 54.49
N THR A 491 -26.13 -20.27 55.68
CA THR A 491 -26.39 -19.60 56.96
C THR A 491 -25.18 -18.77 57.41
N ALA A 492 -25.38 -17.67 58.15
CA ALA A 492 -24.27 -16.81 58.63
C ALA A 492 -23.21 -17.57 59.46
N GLU A 493 -23.60 -18.67 60.11
CA GLU A 493 -22.69 -19.58 60.83
C GLU A 493 -21.86 -20.47 59.91
N GLU A 494 -22.40 -20.88 58.75
CA GLU A 494 -21.70 -21.70 57.76
C GLU A 494 -20.67 -20.86 56.99
N ALA A 495 -20.98 -19.60 56.71
CA ALA A 495 -20.05 -18.64 56.12
C ALA A 495 -18.85 -18.34 57.05
N LYS A 496 -19.08 -18.30 58.38
CA LYS A 496 -18.01 -18.13 59.38
C LYS A 496 -17.18 -19.41 59.58
N LYS A 497 -17.81 -20.58 59.61
CA LYS A 497 -17.10 -21.87 59.65
C LYS A 497 -16.27 -22.13 58.39
N PHE A 498 -16.68 -21.60 57.23
CA PHE A 498 -15.93 -21.71 55.99
C PHE A 498 -14.56 -21.00 56.04
N LEU A 499 -14.39 -19.98 56.88
CA LEU A 499 -13.11 -19.25 57.02
C LEU A 499 -12.17 -19.84 58.08
N ALA A 500 -12.57 -20.85 58.85
CA ALA A 500 -11.74 -21.42 59.91
C ALA A 500 -10.61 -22.32 59.34
N PRO A 501 -9.36 -22.25 59.86
CA PRO A 501 -8.30 -23.20 59.54
C PRO A 501 -8.68 -24.62 59.97
N ILE A 502 -8.34 -25.63 59.17
CA ILE A 502 -8.55 -27.04 59.54
C ILE A 502 -7.43 -27.46 60.51
N GLU A 503 -7.78 -27.90 61.71
CA GLU A 503 -6.84 -28.53 62.65
C GLU A 503 -6.42 -29.91 62.11
N ASN A 504 -5.15 -30.09 61.80
CA ASN A 504 -4.58 -31.39 61.44
C ASN A 504 -4.57 -32.30 62.68
N GLN A 505 -5.43 -33.32 62.70
CA GLN A 505 -5.22 -34.53 63.51
C GLN A 505 -4.67 -35.59 62.57
N ASN A 506 -3.40 -35.97 62.78
CA ASN A 506 -2.83 -37.30 62.49
C ASN A 506 -1.34 -37.28 62.91
N GLU A 507 -1.09 -37.56 64.19
CA GLU A 507 0.15 -38.19 64.65
C GLU A 507 -0.22 -39.55 65.27
N GLU A 508 0.71 -40.50 65.12
CA GLU A 508 0.67 -41.93 65.53
C GLU A 508 0.05 -42.92 64.55
N ASP A 509 0.87 -43.35 63.58
CA ASP A 509 1.34 -44.75 63.59
C ASP A 509 2.69 -44.87 62.85
N THR A 510 3.66 -45.43 63.57
CA THR A 510 5.06 -45.64 63.17
C THR A 510 5.26 -46.91 62.34
N ALA A 511 6.06 -46.88 61.27
CA ALA A 511 7.02 -47.94 60.93
C ALA A 511 8.06 -47.48 59.88
N ALA A 512 9.32 -47.76 60.19
CA ALA A 512 10.55 -47.37 59.51
C ALA A 512 10.72 -47.85 58.06
N VAL A 513 11.35 -47.01 57.22
CA VAL A 513 12.44 -47.38 56.28
C VAL A 513 13.42 -46.19 56.16
N LEU A 514 14.72 -46.49 56.23
CA LEU A 514 15.88 -45.60 56.25
C LEU A 514 16.19 -44.95 54.89
N GLU A 515 16.80 -43.76 54.93
CA GLU A 515 17.45 -43.03 53.83
C GLU A 515 18.60 -43.79 53.17
N GLU A 516 18.87 -43.53 51.88
CA GLU A 516 20.24 -43.35 51.37
C GLU A 516 20.29 -42.66 49.98
N GLY A 517 21.13 -41.61 49.88
CA GLY A 517 21.64 -40.97 48.64
C GLY A 517 20.84 -39.75 48.17
N GLY A 518 21.26 -38.50 48.32
CA GLY A 518 22.62 -37.93 48.33
C GLY A 518 22.88 -37.26 46.98
N ASP A 519 22.70 -35.93 46.91
CA ASP A 519 23.50 -35.07 46.04
C ASP A 519 23.51 -33.65 46.65
N VAL A 520 24.64 -33.35 47.28
CA VAL A 520 25.01 -32.08 47.90
C VAL A 520 26.23 -31.62 47.09
N ASP A 521 26.04 -30.77 46.09
CA ASP A 521 27.18 -30.13 45.38
C ASP A 521 26.73 -28.97 44.46
N ASP A 522 26.00 -27.96 44.97
CA ASP A 522 25.79 -26.70 44.22
C ASP A 522 25.62 -25.45 45.13
N LEU A 523 26.08 -25.49 46.38
CA LEU A 523 25.99 -24.37 47.33
C LEU A 523 27.34 -23.98 47.95
N LEU A 524 28.32 -23.71 47.09
CA LEU A 524 29.51 -22.93 47.41
C LEU A 524 29.82 -22.00 46.23
N ASP A 525 29.22 -20.81 46.22
CA ASP A 525 29.79 -19.55 45.68
C ASP A 525 28.77 -18.40 45.79
N LEU A 526 28.64 -17.81 46.98
CA LEU A 526 28.22 -16.41 47.17
C LEU A 526 28.43 -15.98 48.64
N ILE A 527 29.69 -15.72 48.98
CA ILE A 527 30.10 -14.60 49.85
C ILE A 527 31.02 -13.71 49.03
#